data_AF-A0A842LVS8-F1
#
_entry.id   AF-A0A842LVS8-F1
#
_cell.length_a   1.000
_cell.length_b   1.000
_cell.length_c   1.000
_cell.angle_alpha   90.00
_cell.angle_beta   90.00
_cell.angle_gamma   90.00
#
_symmetry.space_group_name_H-M   'P 1'
#
loop_
_entity.id
_entity.type
_entity.pdbx_description
1 polymer ?
#
loop_
_entity_poly.entity_id
_entity_poly.type
_entity_poly.pdbx_seq_one_letter_code
_entity_poly.pdbx_strand_id
1 'polypeptide(L)'
;MIESKIKVLRKAAQVSTAQSSDRLWCVIAGNEDMVNSVAYEAISSRDLVRIIFREHVTIRDSFLRKRFDLIMLYGDSNKIRDLSLICKDKGGAYIKIAPYYVENEPNLVLLVAPENYMKKFAGEAEKNDVGFSFVLEDKTSGFIETDVYLTEKLPSVIRNIIDPLFKVTDVVLVTLLISVHEREDVERIAEIASRNNIFAVDFKDIFEEE
;
A
#
# COMPACT_ATOMS: atom_id res chain seq x y z
N MET A 1 2.31 1.64 54.33
CA MET A 1 3.05 2.46 53.33
C MET A 1 3.85 1.61 52.33
N ILE A 2 4.17 0.35 52.62
CA ILE A 2 4.81 -0.59 51.67
C ILE A 2 3.77 -1.21 50.71
N GLU A 3 2.58 -1.57 51.20
CA GLU A 3 1.51 -2.13 50.36
C GLU A 3 1.03 -1.19 49.25
N SER A 4 0.97 0.12 49.50
CA SER A 4 0.58 1.08 48.47
C SER A 4 1.62 1.15 47.35
N LYS A 5 2.92 1.08 47.68
CA LYS A 5 4.00 1.02 46.68
C LYS A 5 4.02 -0.31 45.93
N ILE A 6 3.75 -1.44 46.60
CA ILE A 6 3.61 -2.75 45.95
C ILE A 6 2.39 -2.79 45.03
N LYS A 7 1.28 -2.15 45.42
CA LYS A 7 0.05 -2.06 44.60
C LYS A 7 0.26 -1.17 43.38
N VAL A 8 1.01 -0.07 43.51
CA VAL A 8 1.42 0.78 42.38
C VAL A 8 2.40 0.06 41.47
N LEU A 9 3.38 -0.67 42.00
CA LEU A 9 4.31 -1.49 41.20
C LEU A 9 3.60 -2.66 40.51
N ARG A 10 2.63 -3.31 41.17
CA ARG A 10 1.78 -4.34 40.54
C ARG A 10 0.84 -3.75 39.48
N LYS A 11 0.35 -2.53 39.67
CA LYS A 11 -0.50 -1.84 38.69
C LYS A 11 0.33 -1.36 37.50
N ALA A 12 1.54 -0.86 37.72
CA ALA A 12 2.50 -0.55 36.67
C ALA A 12 2.99 -1.81 35.94
N ALA A 13 3.20 -2.91 36.67
CA ALA A 13 3.52 -4.21 36.09
C ALA A 13 2.34 -4.79 35.29
N GLN A 14 1.10 -4.65 35.77
CA GLN A 14 -0.12 -5.02 35.02
C GLN A 14 -0.29 -4.19 33.75
N VAL A 15 0.05 -2.90 33.80
CA VAL A 15 0.04 -2.00 32.63
C VAL A 15 1.19 -2.33 31.68
N SER A 16 2.32 -2.86 32.17
CA SER A 16 3.41 -3.36 31.31
C SER A 16 3.20 -4.79 30.77
N THR A 17 2.41 -5.62 31.46
CA THR A 17 2.04 -6.97 31.02
C THR A 17 0.74 -7.00 30.22
N ALA A 18 0.01 -5.90 30.17
CA ALA A 18 -0.96 -5.61 29.12
C ALA A 18 -0.21 -4.98 27.93
N GLN A 19 0.74 -5.72 27.35
CA GLN A 19 1.03 -5.58 25.94
C GLN A 19 -0.23 -6.07 25.19
N SER A 20 -1.28 -5.25 25.15
CA SER A 20 -2.12 -5.28 23.96
C SER A 20 -1.18 -4.83 22.85
N SER A 21 -0.62 -5.76 22.10
CA SER A 21 0.09 -5.41 20.88
C SER A 21 -0.89 -4.57 20.07
N ASP A 22 -0.64 -3.28 19.91
CA ASP A 22 -1.42 -2.47 18.98
C ASP A 22 -1.30 -3.15 17.62
N ARG A 23 -2.37 -3.80 17.19
CA ARG A 23 -2.44 -4.43 15.88
C ARG A 23 -2.81 -3.35 14.89
N LEU A 24 -2.17 -3.37 13.74
CA LEU A 24 -2.40 -2.38 12.71
C LEU A 24 -2.36 -3.03 11.34
N TRP A 25 -2.99 -2.38 10.38
CA TRP A 25 -2.88 -2.77 8.99
C TRP A 25 -1.65 -2.13 8.37
N CYS A 26 -1.07 -2.80 7.39
CA CYS A 26 0.01 -2.23 6.60
C CYS A 26 -0.17 -2.62 5.15
N VAL A 27 -0.10 -1.62 4.28
CA VAL A 27 -0.03 -1.82 2.84
C VAL A 27 1.40 -1.60 2.42
N ILE A 28 1.94 -2.54 1.66
CA ILE A 28 3.28 -2.48 1.06
C ILE A 28 3.11 -2.62 -0.45
N ALA A 29 3.77 -1.75 -1.21
CA ALA A 29 3.73 -1.76 -2.67
C ALA A 29 5.12 -1.52 -3.27
N GLY A 30 5.40 -2.17 -4.40
CA GLY A 30 6.66 -2.01 -5.13
C GLY A 30 6.94 -3.18 -6.08
N ASN A 31 8.22 -3.43 -6.36
CA ASN A 31 8.61 -4.53 -7.24
C ASN A 31 8.29 -5.91 -6.64
N GLU A 32 8.02 -6.88 -7.51
CA GLU A 32 7.66 -8.26 -7.15
C GLU A 32 8.65 -8.88 -6.17
N ASP A 33 9.96 -8.79 -6.44
CA ASP A 33 11.00 -9.35 -5.57
C ASP A 33 11.00 -8.76 -4.15
N MET A 34 10.69 -7.47 -4.03
CA MET A 34 10.58 -6.79 -2.74
C MET A 34 9.36 -7.30 -1.99
N VAL A 35 8.19 -7.35 -2.64
CA VAL A 35 6.95 -7.85 -2.04
C VAL A 35 7.07 -9.34 -1.67
N ASN A 36 7.73 -10.15 -2.50
CA ASN A 36 8.05 -11.55 -2.19
C ASN A 36 8.86 -11.69 -0.90
N SER A 37 9.82 -10.79 -0.67
CA SER A 37 10.64 -10.79 0.54
C SER A 37 9.79 -10.50 1.78
N VAL A 38 8.91 -9.51 1.69
CA VAL A 38 7.97 -9.17 2.77
C VAL A 38 6.99 -10.32 3.02
N ALA A 39 6.44 -10.92 1.98
CA ALA A 39 5.51 -12.04 2.07
C ALA A 39 6.16 -13.25 2.76
N TYR A 40 7.39 -13.60 2.37
CA TYR A 40 8.15 -14.68 3.00
C TYR A 40 8.36 -14.44 4.50
N GLU A 41 8.74 -13.23 4.88
CA GLU A 41 8.94 -12.84 6.28
C GLU A 41 7.64 -12.81 7.07
N ALA A 42 6.54 -12.37 6.47
CA ALA A 42 5.21 -12.41 7.08
C ALA A 42 4.78 -13.85 7.37
N ILE A 43 4.87 -14.76 6.38
CA ILE A 43 4.54 -16.18 6.52
C ILE A 43 5.42 -16.85 7.58
N SER A 44 6.71 -16.51 7.60
CA SER A 44 7.67 -17.08 8.55
C SER A 44 7.44 -16.64 10.00
N SER A 45 6.59 -15.63 10.24
CA SER A 45 6.39 -15.01 11.56
C SER A 45 5.34 -15.70 12.42
N ARG A 46 4.88 -16.91 12.05
CA ARG A 46 4.12 -17.85 12.90
C ARG A 46 3.10 -17.15 13.82
N ASP A 47 2.13 -16.47 13.19
CA ASP A 47 0.95 -15.83 13.81
C ASP A 47 1.10 -14.38 14.29
N LEU A 48 2.28 -13.75 14.18
CA LEU A 48 2.42 -12.32 14.51
C LEU A 48 1.77 -11.39 13.49
N VAL A 49 1.71 -11.82 12.22
CA VAL A 49 1.12 -11.06 11.09
C VAL A 49 0.41 -12.03 10.18
N ARG A 50 -0.77 -11.62 9.68
CA ARG A 50 -1.48 -12.30 8.59
C ARG A 50 -1.43 -11.47 7.32
N ILE A 51 -1.42 -12.15 6.18
CA ILE A 51 -1.65 -11.55 4.88
C ILE A 51 -3.17 -11.49 4.70
N ILE A 52 -3.71 -10.30 4.46
CA ILE A 52 -5.12 -10.09 4.12
C ILE A 52 -5.32 -10.44 2.64
N PHE A 53 -4.60 -9.73 1.77
CA PHE A 53 -4.60 -10.00 0.34
C PHE A 53 -3.26 -9.60 -0.28
N ARG A 54 -3.04 -10.08 -1.50
CA ARG A 54 -1.90 -9.72 -2.34
C ARG A 54 -2.39 -9.60 -3.77
N GLU A 55 -1.95 -8.55 -4.46
CA GLU A 55 -2.31 -8.29 -5.84
C GLU A 55 -1.08 -8.04 -6.71
N HIS A 56 -1.16 -8.52 -7.95
CA HIS A 56 -0.16 -8.33 -8.99
C HIS A 56 -0.75 -7.41 -10.06
N VAL A 57 -0.26 -6.18 -10.15
CA VAL A 57 -0.84 -5.15 -11.00
C VAL A 57 0.02 -4.94 -12.25
N THR A 58 -0.63 -4.98 -13.41
CA THR A 58 -0.03 -4.67 -14.70
C THR A 58 -0.79 -3.54 -15.37
N ILE A 59 -0.18 -2.36 -15.47
CA ILE A 59 -0.73 -1.21 -16.18
C ILE A 59 -0.14 -1.17 -17.58
N ARG A 60 -1.00 -1.13 -18.60
CA ARG A 60 -0.60 -0.92 -20.00
C ARG A 60 -0.81 0.54 -20.36
N ASP A 61 0.25 1.19 -20.83
CA ASP A 61 0.21 2.59 -21.23
C ASP A 61 1.00 2.82 -22.50
N SER A 62 0.30 3.18 -23.56
CA SER A 62 0.86 3.41 -24.89
C SER A 62 1.65 2.20 -25.37
N PHE A 63 2.98 2.19 -25.23
CA PHE A 63 3.86 1.08 -25.61
C PHE A 63 4.55 0.40 -24.42
N LEU A 64 4.28 0.89 -23.21
CA LEU A 64 4.90 0.47 -21.97
C LEU A 64 3.93 -0.40 -21.16
N ARG A 65 4.53 -1.33 -20.44
CA ARG A 65 3.90 -2.14 -19.41
C ARG A 65 4.61 -1.80 -18.10
N LYS A 66 3.86 -1.29 -17.14
CA LYS A 66 4.33 -1.01 -15.77
C LYS A 66 3.83 -2.13 -14.88
N ARG A 67 4.71 -2.78 -14.13
CA ARG A 67 4.38 -3.91 -13.27
C ARG A 67 4.76 -3.62 -11.84
N PHE A 68 3.86 -3.95 -10.92
CA PHE A 68 4.13 -3.87 -9.50
C PHE A 68 3.23 -4.80 -8.72
N ASP A 69 3.67 -5.11 -7.52
CA ASP A 69 2.93 -5.90 -6.56
C ASP A 69 2.52 -5.03 -5.38
N LEU A 70 1.45 -5.43 -4.74
CA LEU A 70 1.03 -4.89 -3.46
C LEU A 70 0.55 -6.01 -2.54
N ILE A 71 0.79 -5.84 -1.25
CA ILE A 71 0.40 -6.78 -0.21
C ILE A 71 -0.18 -6.01 0.97
N MET A 72 -1.31 -6.49 1.48
CA MET A 72 -1.90 -5.96 2.69
C MET A 72 -1.75 -6.96 3.84
N LEU A 73 -1.26 -6.44 4.96
CA LEU A 73 -0.93 -7.19 6.16
C LEU A 73 -1.73 -6.65 7.33
N TYR A 74 -2.02 -7.52 8.31
CA TYR A 74 -2.56 -7.14 9.60
C TYR A 74 -1.88 -7.92 10.71
N GLY A 75 -1.43 -7.26 11.76
CA GLY A 75 -0.78 -7.96 12.86
C GLY A 75 -0.09 -7.04 13.86
N ASP A 76 0.78 -7.65 14.67
CA ASP A 76 1.59 -7.00 15.70
C ASP A 76 2.40 -5.83 15.13
N SER A 77 2.29 -4.66 15.76
CA SER A 77 2.95 -3.43 15.32
C SER A 77 4.47 -3.52 15.25
N ASN A 78 5.13 -4.30 16.12
CA ASN A 78 6.58 -4.47 16.06
C ASN A 78 6.96 -5.29 14.83
N LYS A 79 6.26 -6.41 14.59
CA LYS A 79 6.53 -7.21 13.39
C LYS A 79 6.22 -6.44 12.11
N ILE A 80 5.12 -5.69 12.06
CA ILE A 80 4.82 -4.81 10.92
C ILE A 80 5.91 -3.74 10.75
N ARG A 81 6.46 -3.19 11.83
CA ARG A 81 7.59 -2.26 11.75
C ARG A 81 8.80 -2.91 11.09
N ASP A 82 9.16 -4.13 11.47
CA ASP A 82 10.27 -4.85 10.84
C ASP A 82 10.03 -5.06 9.34
N LEU A 83 8.83 -5.50 8.96
CA LEU A 83 8.46 -5.69 7.55
C LEU A 83 8.50 -4.37 6.75
N SER A 84 8.10 -3.26 7.36
CA SER A 84 8.17 -1.94 6.71
C SER A 84 9.60 -1.46 6.48
N LEU A 85 10.55 -1.86 7.34
CA LEU A 85 11.97 -1.56 7.14
C LEU A 85 12.52 -2.35 5.95
N ILE A 86 12.18 -3.65 5.85
CA ILE A 86 12.54 -4.49 4.70
C ILE A 86 12.00 -3.89 3.40
N CYS A 87 10.75 -3.42 3.42
CA CYS A 87 10.15 -2.71 2.29
C CYS A 87 10.98 -1.48 1.90
N LYS A 88 11.31 -0.61 2.86
CA LYS A 88 12.02 0.65 2.56
C LYS A 88 13.45 0.42 2.09
N ASP A 89 14.15 -0.52 2.69
CA ASP A 89 15.52 -0.91 2.31
C ASP A 89 15.59 -1.43 0.88
N LYS A 90 14.50 -2.05 0.40
CA LYS A 90 14.37 -2.56 -0.96
C LYS A 90 13.65 -1.61 -1.92
N GLY A 91 13.46 -0.36 -1.52
CA GLY A 91 12.92 0.69 -2.40
C GLY A 91 11.40 0.77 -2.49
N GLY A 92 10.66 -0.02 -1.69
CA GLY A 92 9.19 -0.04 -1.70
C GLY A 92 8.54 1.15 -0.98
N ALA A 93 7.24 1.29 -1.20
CA ALA A 93 6.36 2.19 -0.45
C ALA A 93 5.58 1.40 0.59
N TYR A 94 5.33 2.00 1.76
CA TYR A 94 4.43 1.41 2.74
C TYR A 94 3.63 2.46 3.51
N ILE A 95 2.41 2.13 3.88
CA ILE A 95 1.62 2.89 4.84
C ILE A 95 1.20 1.98 6.00
N LYS A 96 1.23 2.51 7.22
CA LYS A 96 0.76 1.84 8.44
C LYS A 96 -0.53 2.50 8.89
N ILE A 97 -1.60 1.73 8.92
CA ILE A 97 -2.95 2.21 9.21
C ILE A 97 -3.29 1.73 10.62
N ALA A 98 -3.14 2.62 11.59
CA ALA A 98 -3.52 2.37 12.96
C ALA A 98 -5.06 2.30 13.11
N PRO A 99 -5.59 1.57 14.12
CA PRO A 99 -7.02 1.51 14.40
C PRO A 99 -7.69 2.89 14.51
N TYR A 100 -6.97 3.88 15.05
CA TYR A 100 -7.44 5.27 15.12
C TYR A 100 -7.95 5.81 13.78
N TYR A 101 -7.27 5.55 12.66
CA TYR A 101 -7.73 6.05 11.36
C TYR A 101 -9.02 5.36 10.93
N VAL A 102 -9.12 4.05 11.13
CA VAL A 102 -10.33 3.28 10.79
C VAL A 102 -11.54 3.74 11.61
N GLU A 103 -11.32 4.08 12.88
CA GLU A 103 -12.38 4.52 13.79
C GLU A 103 -12.83 5.96 13.58
N ASN A 104 -11.95 6.83 13.07
CA ASN A 104 -12.19 8.28 13.03
C ASN A 104 -12.29 8.87 11.62
N GLU A 105 -11.81 8.18 10.59
CA GLU A 105 -11.91 8.63 9.20
C GLU A 105 -13.08 7.96 8.48
N PRO A 106 -13.99 8.73 7.87
CA PRO A 106 -15.07 8.16 7.07
C PRO A 106 -14.54 7.51 5.79
N ASN A 107 -15.18 6.40 5.41
CA ASN A 107 -15.10 5.82 4.07
C ASN A 107 -13.65 5.72 3.51
N LEU A 108 -12.78 5.08 4.27
CA LEU A 108 -11.37 4.94 3.86
C LEU A 108 -11.25 4.21 2.54
N VAL A 109 -10.45 4.75 1.62
CA VAL A 109 -10.12 4.11 0.34
C VAL A 109 -8.60 4.10 0.17
N LEU A 110 -8.07 2.93 -0.12
CA LEU A 110 -6.67 2.72 -0.48
C LEU A 110 -6.50 2.88 -1.99
N LEU A 111 -5.52 3.69 -2.40
CA LEU A 111 -5.15 3.90 -3.81
C LEU A 111 -3.67 3.57 -4.02
N VAL A 112 -3.35 2.79 -5.05
CA VAL A 112 -1.95 2.48 -5.45
C VAL A 112 -1.79 2.63 -6.96
N ALA A 113 -0.88 3.51 -7.38
CA ALA A 113 -0.60 3.77 -8.79
C ALA A 113 0.68 4.60 -8.98
N PRO A 114 1.20 4.70 -10.21
CA PRO A 114 2.28 5.62 -10.49
C PRO A 114 1.89 7.09 -10.29
N GLU A 115 2.84 7.93 -9.89
CA GLU A 115 2.56 9.30 -9.44
C GLU A 115 1.79 10.15 -10.47
N ASN A 116 2.10 10.02 -11.75
CA ASN A 116 1.41 10.75 -12.82
C ASN A 116 -0.08 10.36 -12.94
N TYR A 117 -0.44 9.13 -12.61
CA TYR A 117 -1.83 8.67 -12.59
C TYR A 117 -2.56 9.19 -11.36
N MET A 118 -1.91 9.21 -10.19
CA MET A 118 -2.48 9.84 -8.99
C MET A 118 -2.77 11.33 -9.20
N LYS A 119 -1.86 12.06 -9.86
CA LYS A 119 -2.06 13.48 -10.22
C LYS A 119 -3.27 13.64 -11.15
N LYS A 120 -3.43 12.76 -12.14
CA LYS A 120 -4.59 12.76 -13.04
C LYS A 120 -5.90 12.47 -12.29
N PHE A 121 -5.89 11.48 -11.40
CA PHE A 121 -7.01 11.14 -10.54
C PHE A 121 -7.44 12.33 -9.67
N ALA A 122 -6.52 13.00 -9.00
CA ALA A 122 -6.84 14.15 -8.16
C ALA A 122 -7.52 15.28 -8.98
N GLY A 123 -7.02 15.55 -10.18
CA GLY A 123 -7.62 16.55 -11.08
C GLY A 123 -8.95 16.13 -11.69
N GLU A 124 -9.22 14.83 -11.86
CA GLU A 124 -10.53 14.33 -12.29
C GLU A 124 -11.53 14.33 -11.14
N ALA A 125 -11.13 13.92 -9.94
CA ALA A 125 -11.99 13.91 -8.76
C ALA A 125 -12.42 15.33 -8.37
N GLU A 126 -11.52 16.32 -8.44
CA GLU A 126 -11.85 17.73 -8.24
C GLU A 126 -12.87 18.26 -9.27
N LYS A 127 -12.70 17.95 -10.55
CA LYS A 127 -13.66 18.33 -11.61
C LYS A 127 -15.05 17.71 -11.45
N ASN A 128 -15.13 16.56 -10.78
CA ASN A 128 -16.39 15.86 -10.52
C ASN A 128 -16.98 16.22 -9.14
N ASP A 129 -16.42 17.23 -8.45
CA ASP A 129 -16.85 17.69 -7.12
C ASP A 129 -16.87 16.57 -6.07
N VAL A 130 -15.90 15.65 -6.16
CA VAL A 130 -15.77 14.53 -5.22
C VAL A 130 -14.94 14.96 -4.02
N GLY A 131 -15.57 15.01 -2.85
CA GLY A 131 -14.96 15.44 -1.58
C GLY A 131 -14.18 14.33 -0.89
N PHE A 132 -12.86 14.49 -0.79
CA PHE A 132 -12.00 13.59 0.00
C PHE A 132 -10.80 14.33 0.60
N SER A 133 -10.11 13.68 1.52
CA SER A 133 -8.90 14.18 2.17
C SER A 133 -7.80 13.12 2.19
N PHE A 134 -6.55 13.54 2.04
CA PHE A 134 -5.40 12.65 2.15
C PHE A 134 -5.10 12.35 3.62
N VAL A 135 -5.06 11.06 3.98
CA VAL A 135 -4.82 10.60 5.35
C VAL A 135 -3.36 10.18 5.53
N LEU A 136 -2.87 9.29 4.65
CA LEU A 136 -1.51 8.78 4.66
C LEU A 136 -0.98 8.64 3.23
N GLU A 137 0.30 8.94 3.02
CA GLU A 137 0.98 8.79 1.74
C GLU A 137 2.39 8.23 1.97
N ASP A 138 2.81 7.27 1.14
CA ASP A 138 4.23 6.96 0.94
C ASP A 138 4.50 6.71 -0.55
N LYS A 139 5.77 6.87 -0.92
CA LYS A 139 6.26 6.68 -2.28
C LYS A 139 7.43 5.71 -2.31
N THR A 140 7.57 4.99 -3.42
CA THR A 140 8.73 4.13 -3.63
C THR A 140 9.98 5.00 -3.73
N SER A 141 11.07 4.56 -3.09
CA SER A 141 12.40 5.15 -3.30
C SER A 141 13.17 4.45 -4.42
N GLY A 142 12.77 3.23 -4.78
CA GLY A 142 13.18 2.55 -6.00
C GLY A 142 12.17 2.75 -7.13
N PHE A 143 12.63 2.62 -8.37
CA PHE A 143 11.76 2.61 -9.54
C PHE A 143 11.13 1.24 -9.73
N ILE A 144 9.90 1.23 -10.24
CA ILE A 144 9.23 -0.03 -10.58
C ILE A 144 9.57 -0.53 -11.97
N GLU A 145 9.47 -1.85 -12.14
CA GLU A 145 9.71 -2.49 -13.42
C GLU A 145 8.80 -1.93 -14.51
N THR A 146 9.44 -1.47 -15.58
CA THR A 146 8.78 -1.03 -16.80
C THR A 146 9.41 -1.73 -18.00
N ASP A 147 8.59 -2.34 -18.85
CA ASP A 147 9.01 -3.01 -20.07
C ASP A 147 8.21 -2.53 -21.30
N VAL A 148 8.80 -2.64 -22.50
CA VAL A 148 8.12 -2.28 -23.76
C VAL A 148 7.45 -3.52 -24.31
N TYR A 149 6.13 -3.57 -24.32
CA TYR A 149 5.44 -4.76 -24.84
C TYR A 149 5.55 -4.88 -26.36
N LEU A 150 5.80 -3.80 -27.09
CA LEU A 150 5.96 -3.84 -28.56
C LEU A 150 7.19 -4.62 -29.00
N THR A 151 8.26 -4.62 -28.19
CA THR A 151 9.49 -5.30 -28.57
C THR A 151 9.40 -6.82 -28.46
N GLU A 152 8.38 -7.36 -27.77
CA GLU A 152 8.08 -8.79 -27.76
C GLU A 152 7.82 -9.35 -29.18
N LYS A 153 7.34 -8.50 -30.11
CA LYS A 153 7.04 -8.87 -31.50
C LYS A 153 8.10 -8.42 -32.52
N LEU A 154 9.16 -7.76 -32.08
CA LEU A 154 10.21 -7.23 -32.98
C LEU A 154 11.37 -8.23 -33.15
N PRO A 155 12.01 -8.28 -34.33
CA PRO A 155 13.26 -9.02 -34.52
C PRO A 155 14.33 -8.57 -33.52
N SER A 156 15.18 -9.50 -33.08
CA SER A 156 16.19 -9.30 -32.03
C SER A 156 17.10 -8.09 -32.24
N VAL A 157 17.43 -7.77 -33.50
CA VAL A 157 18.27 -6.62 -33.87
C VAL A 157 17.61 -5.29 -33.51
N ILE A 158 16.31 -5.13 -33.78
CA ILE A 158 15.56 -3.90 -33.50
C ILE A 158 15.27 -3.82 -32.00
N ARG A 159 14.90 -4.95 -31.39
CA ARG A 159 14.65 -5.05 -29.94
C ARG A 159 15.84 -4.59 -29.11
N ASN A 160 17.06 -5.02 -29.45
CA ASN A 160 18.27 -4.66 -28.72
C ASN A 160 18.61 -3.15 -28.78
N ILE A 161 18.10 -2.43 -29.77
CA ILE A 161 18.29 -0.98 -29.92
C ILE A 161 17.22 -0.21 -29.13
N ILE A 162 15.98 -0.70 -29.13
CA ILE A 162 14.82 0.00 -28.55
C ILE A 162 14.68 -0.28 -27.04
N ASP A 163 14.88 -1.52 -26.59
CA ASP A 163 14.67 -1.91 -25.18
C ASP A 163 15.41 -0.99 -24.19
N PRO A 164 16.71 -0.63 -24.39
CA PRO A 164 17.43 0.25 -23.46
C PRO A 164 16.87 1.67 -23.38
N LEU A 165 16.19 2.18 -24.41
CA LEU A 165 15.67 3.55 -24.42
C LEU A 165 14.42 3.71 -23.54
N PHE A 166 13.73 2.61 -23.26
CA PHE A 166 12.43 2.61 -22.56
C PHE A 166 12.46 1.87 -21.22
N LYS A 167 13.40 0.93 -21.02
CA LYS A 167 13.70 0.31 -19.71
C LYS A 167 14.20 1.30 -18.66
N VAL A 168 14.45 2.55 -19.03
CA VAL A 168 15.00 3.62 -18.18
C VAL A 168 13.93 4.65 -17.80
N THR A 169 12.64 4.33 -17.99
CA THR A 169 11.58 5.22 -17.49
C THR A 169 11.45 5.00 -15.99
N ASP A 170 12.02 5.91 -15.23
CA ASP A 170 11.98 5.97 -13.77
C ASP A 170 10.54 6.20 -13.28
N VAL A 171 9.83 5.12 -12.94
CA VAL A 171 8.44 5.18 -12.46
C VAL A 171 8.40 5.06 -10.94
N VAL A 172 7.88 6.10 -10.29
CA VAL A 172 7.62 6.12 -8.84
C VAL A 172 6.17 5.73 -8.59
N LEU A 173 5.95 4.74 -7.71
CA LEU A 173 4.63 4.42 -7.20
C LEU A 173 4.29 5.25 -5.97
N VAL A 174 3.01 5.57 -5.87
CA VAL A 174 2.40 6.22 -4.72
C VAL A 174 1.39 5.26 -4.13
N THR A 175 1.48 5.08 -2.81
CA THR A 175 0.46 4.41 -1.99
C THR A 175 -0.20 5.47 -1.13
N LEU A 176 -1.50 5.62 -1.28
CA LEU A 176 -2.27 6.71 -0.71
C LEU A 176 -3.51 6.14 0.00
N LEU A 177 -3.71 6.53 1.25
CA LEU A 177 -4.96 6.34 1.98
C LEU A 177 -5.73 7.65 1.97
N ILE A 178 -6.97 7.62 1.49
CA ILE A 178 -7.86 8.77 1.51
C ILE A 178 -9.08 8.50 2.39
N SER A 179 -9.65 9.58 2.91
CA SER A 179 -10.89 9.63 3.67
C SER A 179 -11.92 10.34 2.80
N VAL A 180 -12.98 9.63 2.44
CA VAL A 180 -14.02 10.13 1.52
C VAL A 180 -15.17 10.67 2.33
N HIS A 181 -15.56 11.93 2.08
CA HIS A 181 -16.52 12.63 2.94
C HIS A 181 -17.90 11.96 2.89
N GLU A 182 -18.38 11.67 1.69
CA GLU A 182 -19.69 11.06 1.46
C GLU A 182 -19.55 9.61 0.97
N ARG A 183 -20.41 8.71 1.47
CA ARG A 183 -20.32 7.27 1.11
C ARG A 183 -20.61 7.02 -0.37
N GLU A 184 -21.53 7.77 -0.94
CA GLU A 184 -21.92 7.71 -2.35
C GLU A 184 -20.78 8.12 -3.30
N ASP A 185 -19.82 8.90 -2.83
CA ASP A 185 -18.63 9.28 -3.60
C ASP A 185 -17.57 8.18 -3.66
N VAL A 186 -17.65 7.15 -2.82
CA VAL A 186 -16.72 5.99 -2.87
C VAL A 186 -16.84 5.26 -4.20
N GLU A 187 -18.07 5.06 -4.69
CA GLU A 187 -18.30 4.42 -5.99
C GLU A 187 -17.73 5.28 -7.13
N ARG A 188 -17.88 6.61 -7.04
CA ARG A 188 -17.28 7.54 -8.02
C ARG A 188 -15.77 7.49 -7.99
N ILE A 189 -15.16 7.39 -6.80
CA ILE A 189 -13.71 7.21 -6.66
C ILE A 189 -13.26 5.90 -7.30
N ALA A 190 -13.97 4.80 -7.07
CA ALA A 190 -13.67 3.52 -7.69
C ALA A 190 -13.79 3.60 -9.23
N GLU A 191 -14.81 4.28 -9.76
CA GLU A 191 -14.97 4.51 -11.19
C GLU A 191 -13.81 5.34 -11.79
N ILE A 192 -13.46 6.46 -11.16
CA ILE A 192 -12.35 7.32 -11.61
C ILE A 192 -11.04 6.53 -11.53
N ALA A 193 -10.80 5.80 -10.44
CA ALA A 193 -9.62 4.97 -10.27
C ALA A 193 -9.51 3.91 -11.37
N SER A 194 -10.60 3.18 -11.64
CA SER A 194 -10.67 2.17 -12.70
C SER A 194 -10.33 2.75 -14.09
N ARG A 195 -10.93 3.90 -14.45
CA ARG A 195 -10.64 4.60 -15.73
C ARG A 195 -9.20 5.09 -15.82
N ASN A 196 -8.57 5.35 -14.68
CA ASN A 196 -7.19 5.81 -14.59
C ASN A 196 -6.19 4.69 -14.29
N ASN A 197 -6.56 3.41 -14.39
CA ASN A 197 -5.67 2.27 -14.07
C ASN A 197 -5.04 2.38 -12.67
N ILE A 198 -5.80 2.88 -11.70
CA ILE A 198 -5.39 2.97 -10.31
C ILE A 198 -5.99 1.78 -9.59
N PHE A 199 -5.16 1.06 -8.84
CA PHE A 199 -5.66 0.05 -7.93
C PHE A 199 -6.34 0.74 -6.77
N ALA A 200 -7.62 0.44 -6.55
CA ALA A 200 -8.43 1.02 -5.49
C ALA A 200 -9.12 -0.08 -4.68
N VAL A 201 -9.08 0.04 -3.36
CA VAL A 201 -9.79 -0.86 -2.43
C VAL A 201 -10.51 -0.01 -1.39
N ASP A 202 -11.82 -0.22 -1.26
CA ASP A 202 -12.58 0.28 -0.13
C ASP A 202 -12.19 -0.50 1.11
N PHE A 203 -11.80 0.21 2.17
CA PHE A 203 -11.38 -0.43 3.41
C PHE A 203 -12.51 -1.21 4.08
N LYS A 204 -13.79 -0.92 3.76
CA LYS A 204 -14.95 -1.69 4.24
C LYS A 204 -14.96 -3.12 3.71
N ASP A 205 -14.55 -3.32 2.45
CA ASP A 205 -14.52 -4.64 1.81
C ASP A 205 -13.55 -5.59 2.53
N ILE A 206 -12.56 -5.02 3.22
CA ILE A 206 -11.56 -5.76 4.01
C ILE A 206 -12.15 -6.34 5.30
N PHE A 207 -13.19 -5.71 5.86
CA PHE A 207 -13.87 -6.18 7.07
C PHE A 207 -15.00 -7.16 6.79
N GLU A 208 -15.60 -7.11 5.60
CA GLU A 208 -16.69 -8.01 5.22
C GLU A 208 -16.20 -9.43 4.83
N GLU A 209 -14.88 -9.60 4.61
CA GLU A 209 -14.23 -10.89 4.34
C GLU A 209 -13.77 -11.66 5.61
N GLU A 210 -14.07 -11.16 6.83
CA GLU A 210 -13.86 -11.86 8.11
C GLU A 210 -15.11 -12.60 8.62
#